data_AF-A0A7U9NAU8-F1
#
_entry.id   AF-A0A7U9NAU8-F1
#
_cell.length_a   1.000
_cell.length_b   1.000
_cell.length_c   1.000
_cell.angle_alpha   90.00
_cell.angle_beta   90.00
_cell.angle_gamma   90.00
#
_symmetry.space_group_name_H-M   'P 1'
#
loop_
_entity.id
_entity.type
_entity.pdbx_description
1 polymer ?
#
loop_
_entity_poly.entity_id
_entity_poly.type
_entity_poly.pdbx_seq_one_letter_code
_entity_poly.pdbx_strand_id
1 'polypeptide(L)'
;MNRNENINRRIVFVYAVQDDTFQNKDRTKFFDFIIPIIPVINSANSYEVLLKLVNESMLPLQISNDYMMKVSAYIDDMRILLNIFNEFLLYKYSLTREQGLNLSDEKIFSIIVYKNLDPKGFSELQDGKGIIVRAFEDKEAFQRRKASGFTEQIFKLTLEQLIKEYGISAVLSEYVRENRLVTCMLENGFIDESYANYINYFYGVSICENDMNFVIGVRNHEKNDYWYRFYDVKAVVDKLAWFEFGQKEILSFEILEYLLENEVDFFKCHKLMEQLQDGTADSKKFIDQFIQITRHIEIFVKKICKNYPAAWKELCIGESSAKLQELIIAYAELEDLKNMDCYTGEEPGCINRFFCEHESILFDLRNVDGKRIEKVIELCNIKFVDLQCAGVNDALLYYIFDNNYYCMNTQMIRKIVKLTSPKCAEKLPKAHYTTILQSKYYPLIDRIHQNFAEYIRNVCLQEPDNVSEESDVVAQMISRLVDEPELCEALIDKENIMISDIEECCRGKADMGKWNVKRIWDYLLKQKKVQLSVHNITSCYKVLGMREELMDYLREEAENIRNLPDVEMLPVELKERM
;
A
#
# COMPACT_ATOMS: atom_id res chain seq x y z
N MET A 1 -2.39 -46.38 82.44
CA MET A 1 -2.25 -47.84 82.18
C MET A 1 -0.91 -48.40 82.65
N ASN A 2 0.25 -47.78 82.39
CA ASN A 2 1.57 -48.29 82.83
C ASN A 2 1.85 -48.28 84.35
N ARG A 3 0.90 -47.85 85.19
CA ARG A 3 0.98 -47.91 86.66
C ARG A 3 -0.03 -48.89 87.26
N ASN A 4 -0.61 -49.77 86.44
CA ASN A 4 -1.52 -50.82 86.90
C ASN A 4 -0.72 -52.11 87.12
N GLU A 5 -0.73 -52.64 88.34
CA GLU A 5 0.03 -53.82 88.75
C GLU A 5 -0.32 -55.10 87.98
N ASN A 6 -1.49 -55.14 87.33
CA ASN A 6 -1.94 -56.29 86.53
C ASN A 6 -1.43 -56.28 85.08
N ILE A 7 -0.69 -55.24 84.65
CA ILE A 7 -0.17 -55.12 83.28
C ILE A 7 1.34 -55.31 83.29
N ASN A 8 1.80 -56.53 83.05
CA ASN A 8 3.22 -56.92 83.10
C ASN A 8 4.00 -56.63 81.79
N ARG A 9 3.56 -55.66 80.99
CA ARG A 9 4.21 -55.24 79.74
C ARG A 9 4.17 -53.73 79.57
N ARG A 10 5.22 -53.15 78.98
CA ARG A 10 5.27 -51.72 78.67
C ARG A 10 4.32 -51.41 77.52
N ILE A 11 3.31 -50.57 77.77
CA ILE A 11 2.39 -50.07 76.74
C ILE A 11 2.88 -48.70 76.28
N VAL A 12 3.09 -48.55 74.97
CA VAL A 12 3.45 -47.27 74.34
C VAL A 12 2.30 -46.84 73.45
N PHE A 13 1.85 -45.60 73.59
CA PHE A 13 0.84 -45.00 72.73
C PHE A 13 1.54 -44.11 71.70
N VAL A 14 1.22 -44.32 70.42
CA VAL A 14 1.71 -43.50 69.31
C VAL A 14 0.54 -42.71 68.75
N TYR A 15 0.68 -41.39 68.68
CA TYR A 15 -0.33 -40.48 68.17
C TYR A 15 0.21 -39.76 66.95
N ALA A 16 -0.54 -39.76 65.84
CA ALA A 16 -0.30 -38.91 64.69
C ALA A 16 -1.26 -37.71 64.81
N VAL A 17 -0.72 -36.52 65.04
CA VAL A 17 -1.50 -35.30 65.30
C VAL A 17 -0.93 -34.16 64.45
N GLN A 18 -1.80 -33.31 63.92
CA GLN A 18 -1.40 -32.13 63.16
C GLN A 18 -0.74 -31.10 64.09
N ASP A 19 0.27 -30.39 63.57
CA ASP A 19 1.16 -29.57 64.39
C ASP A 19 0.46 -28.37 65.07
N ASP A 20 -0.67 -27.96 64.52
CA ASP A 20 -1.56 -26.87 64.97
C ASP A 20 -2.65 -27.32 65.97
N THR A 21 -2.78 -28.62 66.25
CA THR A 21 -3.83 -29.15 67.13
C THR A 21 -3.66 -28.70 68.59
N PHE A 22 -2.47 -28.21 68.97
CA PHE A 22 -2.16 -27.74 70.32
C PHE A 22 -1.51 -26.36 70.29
N GLN A 23 -2.00 -25.42 71.11
CA GLN A 23 -1.40 -24.09 71.23
C GLN A 23 -0.11 -24.15 72.06
N ASN A 24 1.01 -23.75 71.43
CA ASN A 24 2.39 -23.51 71.92
C ASN A 24 2.88 -24.16 73.23
N LYS A 25 2.21 -23.95 74.37
CA LYS A 25 2.68 -24.39 75.70
C LYS A 25 2.09 -25.71 76.19
N ASP A 26 1.06 -26.23 75.54
CA ASP A 26 0.39 -27.45 76.00
C ASP A 26 0.96 -28.73 75.38
N ARG A 27 1.66 -28.64 74.23
CA ARG A 27 2.28 -29.79 73.54
C ARG A 27 3.21 -30.61 74.43
N THR A 28 4.06 -29.95 75.20
CA THR A 28 5.04 -30.60 76.09
C THR A 28 4.43 -31.12 77.38
N LYS A 29 3.16 -30.79 77.68
CA LYS A 29 2.42 -31.36 78.83
C LYS A 29 1.77 -32.69 78.51
N PHE A 30 1.45 -32.95 77.24
CA PHE A 30 0.77 -34.16 76.79
C PHE A 30 1.70 -35.24 76.26
N PHE A 31 2.86 -34.86 75.72
CA PHE A 31 3.78 -35.79 75.09
C PHE A 31 5.15 -35.76 75.77
N ASP A 32 5.56 -36.90 76.30
CA ASP A 32 6.89 -37.11 76.89
C ASP A 32 8.01 -37.03 75.82
N PHE A 33 7.68 -37.27 74.55
CA PHE A 33 8.61 -37.25 73.42
C PHE A 33 7.87 -36.87 72.14
N ILE A 34 8.45 -35.96 71.35
CA ILE A 34 7.91 -35.49 70.07
C ILE A 34 8.92 -35.81 68.98
N ILE A 35 8.48 -36.52 67.94
CA ILE A 35 9.27 -36.74 66.73
C ILE A 35 8.82 -35.69 65.71
N PRO A 36 9.65 -34.69 65.37
CA PRO A 36 9.30 -33.76 64.32
C PRO A 36 9.29 -34.51 62.97
N ILE A 37 8.20 -34.37 62.22
CA ILE A 37 8.17 -34.83 60.83
C ILE A 37 8.67 -33.66 59.99
N ILE A 38 9.87 -33.80 59.40
CA ILE A 38 10.38 -32.84 58.42
C ILE A 38 9.71 -33.17 57.08
N PRO A 39 9.02 -32.21 56.43
CA PRO A 39 8.48 -32.42 55.10
C PRO A 39 9.61 -32.80 54.13
N VAL A 40 9.41 -33.87 53.35
CA VAL A 40 10.39 -34.26 52.31
C VAL A 40 10.48 -33.18 51.22
N ILE A 41 9.41 -32.40 51.05
CA ILE A 41 9.33 -31.24 50.16
C ILE A 41 8.73 -30.05 50.90
N ASN A 42 9.24 -28.86 50.61
CA ASN A 42 8.66 -27.57 50.94
C ASN A 42 8.73 -26.67 49.68
N SER A 43 8.22 -25.44 49.76
CA SER A 43 8.28 -24.51 48.62
C SER A 43 9.71 -24.25 48.09
N ALA A 44 10.75 -24.51 48.89
CA ALA A 44 12.14 -24.30 48.50
C ALA A 44 12.74 -25.40 47.61
N ASN A 45 12.18 -26.62 47.60
CA ASN A 45 12.67 -27.73 46.77
C ASN A 45 11.62 -28.30 45.79
N SER A 46 10.41 -27.76 45.78
CA SER A 46 9.33 -28.17 44.86
C SER A 46 9.69 -27.98 43.38
N TYR A 47 10.52 -26.97 43.07
CA TYR A 47 11.06 -26.75 41.72
C TYR A 47 11.94 -27.91 41.24
N GLU A 48 12.90 -28.37 42.05
CA GLU A 48 13.83 -29.44 41.66
C GLU A 48 13.09 -30.75 41.39
N VAL A 49 12.04 -31.01 42.17
CA VAL A 49 11.21 -32.21 42.01
C VAL A 49 10.34 -32.10 40.76
N LEU A 50 9.72 -30.95 40.49
CA LEU A 50 8.97 -30.74 39.26
C LEU A 50 9.86 -30.86 38.03
N LEU A 51 11.05 -30.27 38.05
CA LEU A 51 12.05 -30.37 36.98
C LEU A 51 12.42 -31.83 36.71
N LYS A 52 12.62 -32.63 37.78
CA LYS A 52 12.89 -34.05 37.66
C LYS A 52 11.73 -34.80 36.99
N LEU A 53 10.50 -34.56 37.44
CA LEU A 53 9.30 -35.18 36.87
C LEU A 53 9.12 -34.85 35.38
N VAL A 54 9.34 -33.59 35.00
CA VAL A 54 9.28 -33.15 33.60
C VAL A 54 10.35 -33.84 32.75
N ASN A 55 11.58 -33.93 33.24
CA ASN A 55 12.70 -34.56 32.52
C ASN A 55 12.56 -36.09 32.41
N GLU A 56 11.91 -36.74 33.39
CA GLU A 56 11.67 -38.19 33.42
C GLU A 56 10.37 -38.59 32.71
N SER A 57 9.57 -37.63 32.24
CA SER A 57 8.33 -37.86 31.50
C SER A 57 8.59 -38.60 30.19
N MET A 58 7.73 -39.58 29.87
CA MET A 58 7.74 -40.26 28.56
C MET A 58 7.07 -39.42 27.46
N LEU A 59 6.30 -38.39 27.83
CA LEU A 59 5.68 -37.47 26.87
C LEU A 59 6.59 -36.26 26.67
N PRO A 60 6.71 -35.73 25.43
CA PRO A 60 7.38 -34.46 25.20
C PRO A 60 6.57 -33.34 25.87
N LEU A 61 7.18 -32.63 26.80
CA LEU A 61 6.56 -31.53 27.55
C LEU A 61 7.27 -30.21 27.20
N GLN A 62 6.48 -29.21 26.82
CA GLN A 62 6.91 -27.84 26.53
C GLN A 62 6.64 -26.98 27.76
N ILE A 63 7.40 -27.20 28.84
CA ILE A 63 7.28 -26.45 30.10
C ILE A 63 8.65 -25.83 30.41
N SER A 64 8.70 -24.50 30.52
CA SER A 64 9.93 -23.75 30.74
C SER A 64 10.39 -23.79 32.22
N ASN A 65 11.69 -23.59 32.43
CA ASN A 65 12.25 -23.49 33.78
C ASN A 65 11.70 -22.28 34.55
N ASP A 66 11.50 -21.15 33.88
CA ASP A 66 10.93 -19.95 34.51
C ASP A 66 9.50 -20.19 34.98
N TYR A 67 8.69 -20.85 34.16
CA TYR A 67 7.34 -21.29 34.53
C TYR A 67 7.36 -22.18 35.76
N MET A 68 8.17 -23.26 35.75
CA MET A 68 8.26 -24.19 36.87
C MET A 68 8.67 -23.48 38.15
N MET A 69 9.65 -22.57 38.10
CA MET A 69 10.10 -21.82 39.27
C MET A 69 8.99 -20.96 39.88
N LYS A 70 8.18 -20.29 39.05
CA LYS A 70 7.07 -19.45 39.50
C LYS A 70 5.93 -20.26 40.12
N VAL A 71 5.54 -21.36 39.47
CA VAL A 71 4.41 -22.19 39.92
C VAL A 71 4.77 -23.01 41.14
N SER A 72 5.97 -23.59 41.21
CA SER A 72 6.42 -24.39 42.35
C SER A 72 6.49 -23.58 43.66
N ALA A 73 6.59 -22.25 43.60
CA ALA A 73 6.56 -21.40 44.80
C ALA A 73 5.23 -21.48 45.58
N TYR A 74 4.15 -21.93 44.93
CA TYR A 74 2.81 -22.08 45.52
C TYR A 74 2.46 -23.51 45.91
N ILE A 75 3.35 -24.46 45.63
CA ILE A 75 3.15 -25.87 45.94
C ILE A 75 4.12 -26.22 47.06
N ASP A 76 3.61 -26.53 48.24
CA ASP A 76 4.42 -26.83 49.43
C ASP A 76 4.29 -28.28 49.91
N ASP A 77 3.37 -29.06 49.34
CA ASP A 77 3.17 -30.49 49.63
C ASP A 77 3.52 -31.37 48.41
N MET A 78 4.41 -32.35 48.64
CA MET A 78 4.85 -33.33 47.62
C MET A 78 3.70 -34.11 46.98
N ARG A 79 2.68 -34.49 47.77
CA ARG A 79 1.54 -35.27 47.27
C ARG A 79 0.70 -34.42 46.35
N ILE A 80 0.52 -33.13 46.68
CA ILE A 80 -0.16 -32.17 45.80
C ILE A 80 0.63 -32.04 44.50
N LEU A 81 1.96 -31.84 44.56
CA LEU A 81 2.79 -31.74 43.36
C LEU A 81 2.68 -32.98 42.46
N LEU A 82 2.78 -34.18 43.05
CA LEU A 82 2.65 -35.43 42.31
C LEU A 82 1.24 -35.61 41.74
N ASN A 83 0.20 -35.21 42.48
CA ASN A 83 -1.17 -35.28 41.99
C ASN A 83 -1.40 -34.32 40.82
N ILE A 84 -0.93 -33.08 40.93
CA ILE A 84 -0.95 -32.08 39.85
C ILE A 84 -0.26 -32.64 38.61
N PHE A 85 0.96 -33.19 38.75
CA PHE A 85 1.71 -33.69 37.61
C PHE A 85 1.03 -34.89 36.93
N ASN A 86 0.52 -35.84 37.71
CA ASN A 86 -0.19 -37.00 37.17
C ASN A 86 -1.49 -36.60 36.47
N GLU A 87 -2.26 -35.70 37.08
CA GLU A 87 -3.50 -35.19 36.48
C GLU A 87 -3.22 -34.40 35.21
N PHE A 88 -2.15 -33.59 35.19
CA PHE A 88 -1.69 -32.89 33.99
C PHE A 88 -1.40 -33.85 32.84
N LEU A 89 -0.66 -34.95 33.08
CA LEU A 89 -0.34 -35.91 32.03
C LEU A 89 -1.60 -36.57 31.45
N LEU A 90 -2.56 -36.96 32.31
CA LEU A 90 -3.84 -37.55 31.88
C LEU A 90 -4.69 -36.53 31.10
N TYR A 91 -4.72 -35.30 31.58
CA TYR A 91 -5.54 -34.24 31.00
C TYR A 91 -4.98 -33.77 29.64
N LYS A 92 -3.66 -33.60 29.54
CA LYS A 92 -2.96 -33.35 28.27
C LYS A 92 -3.22 -34.48 27.28
N TYR A 93 -3.11 -35.73 27.72
CA TYR A 93 -3.40 -36.88 26.85
C TYR A 93 -4.83 -36.80 26.29
N SER A 94 -5.82 -36.53 27.15
CA SER A 94 -7.23 -36.44 26.74
C SER A 94 -7.48 -35.28 25.76
N LEU A 95 -6.96 -34.09 26.05
CA LEU A 95 -7.14 -32.91 25.20
C LEU A 95 -6.42 -33.03 23.84
N THR A 96 -5.18 -33.49 23.83
CA THR A 96 -4.37 -33.52 22.61
C THR A 96 -4.65 -34.75 21.74
N ARG A 97 -4.95 -35.92 22.33
CA ARG A 97 -5.18 -37.16 21.54
C ARG A 97 -6.64 -37.41 21.18
N GLU A 98 -7.58 -37.06 22.06
CA GLU A 98 -9.00 -37.35 21.81
C GLU A 98 -9.72 -36.20 21.12
N GLN A 99 -9.34 -34.95 21.43
CA GLN A 99 -9.97 -33.75 20.87
C GLN A 99 -9.12 -33.05 19.80
N GLY A 100 -7.85 -33.46 19.65
CA GLY A 100 -6.89 -32.94 18.67
C GLY A 100 -6.63 -31.42 18.75
N LEU A 101 -6.89 -30.81 19.90
CA LEU A 101 -6.61 -29.39 20.12
C LEU A 101 -5.11 -29.14 20.40
N ASN A 102 -4.57 -28.11 19.75
CA ASN A 102 -3.20 -27.64 19.92
C ASN A 102 -3.12 -26.65 21.10
N LEU A 103 -3.05 -27.18 22.32
CA LEU A 103 -3.06 -26.39 23.55
C LEU A 103 -1.67 -26.32 24.20
N SER A 104 -1.31 -25.15 24.74
CA SER A 104 -0.07 -24.95 25.51
C SER A 104 -0.01 -25.81 26.77
N ASP A 105 1.10 -26.54 26.94
CA ASP A 105 1.38 -27.37 28.11
C ASP A 105 1.40 -26.57 29.41
N GLU A 106 2.01 -25.39 29.41
CA GLU A 106 2.07 -24.51 30.58
C GLU A 106 0.67 -24.03 30.98
N LYS A 107 -0.21 -23.70 30.03
CA LYS A 107 -1.59 -23.29 30.33
C LYS A 107 -2.42 -24.47 30.84
N ILE A 108 -2.26 -25.67 30.27
CA ILE A 108 -2.89 -26.89 30.80
C ILE A 108 -2.41 -27.13 32.24
N PHE A 109 -1.10 -27.11 32.49
CA PHE A 109 -0.53 -27.34 33.81
C PHE A 109 -1.06 -26.30 34.82
N SER A 110 -1.18 -25.03 34.42
CA SER A 110 -1.69 -23.94 35.26
C SER A 110 -3.13 -24.17 35.71
N ILE A 111 -3.98 -24.65 34.81
CA ILE A 111 -5.37 -25.00 35.14
C ILE A 111 -5.41 -26.18 36.12
N ILE A 112 -4.56 -27.18 35.95
CA ILE A 112 -4.48 -28.32 36.88
C ILE A 112 -3.93 -27.90 38.25
N VAL A 113 -2.93 -27.01 38.29
CA VAL A 113 -2.43 -26.41 39.53
C VAL A 113 -3.57 -25.65 40.23
N TYR A 114 -4.30 -24.79 39.51
CA TYR A 114 -5.41 -24.03 40.06
C TYR A 114 -6.49 -24.95 40.62
N LYS A 115 -6.86 -25.99 39.87
CA LYS A 115 -7.82 -27.02 40.30
C LYS A 115 -7.42 -27.73 41.58
N ASN A 116 -6.14 -28.05 41.74
CA ASN A 116 -5.64 -28.79 42.90
C ASN A 116 -5.45 -27.91 44.14
N LEU A 117 -5.03 -26.65 43.95
CA LEU A 117 -4.80 -25.72 45.06
C LEU A 117 -6.08 -24.98 45.50
N ASP A 118 -7.03 -24.76 44.58
CA ASP A 118 -8.34 -24.15 44.85
C ASP A 118 -9.48 -24.90 44.11
N PRO A 119 -9.89 -26.10 44.58
CA PRO A 119 -10.94 -26.88 43.94
C PRO A 119 -12.29 -26.17 43.86
N LYS A 120 -12.59 -25.32 44.87
CA LYS A 120 -13.83 -24.56 44.91
C LYS A 120 -13.83 -23.47 43.83
N GLY A 121 -12.75 -22.70 43.73
CA GLY A 121 -12.59 -21.70 42.70
C GLY A 121 -12.59 -22.28 41.29
N PHE A 122 -12.02 -23.47 41.09
CA PHE A 122 -12.12 -24.19 39.82
C PHE A 122 -13.56 -24.59 39.48
N SER A 123 -14.35 -25.07 40.44
CA SER A 123 -15.78 -25.34 40.23
C SER A 123 -16.54 -24.08 39.85
N GLU A 124 -16.28 -22.95 40.51
CA GLU A 124 -16.90 -21.66 40.17
C GLU A 124 -16.50 -21.20 38.76
N LEU A 125 -15.24 -21.42 38.36
CA LEU A 125 -14.73 -21.11 37.02
C LEU A 125 -15.48 -21.89 35.93
N GLN A 126 -15.77 -23.18 36.17
CA GLN A 126 -16.57 -24.00 35.24
C GLN A 126 -18.01 -23.48 35.09
N ASP A 127 -18.56 -22.87 36.14
CA ASP A 127 -19.88 -22.23 36.12
C ASP A 127 -19.85 -20.80 35.53
N GLY A 128 -18.70 -20.35 35.01
CA GLY A 128 -18.52 -19.00 34.48
C GLY A 128 -18.54 -17.92 35.56
N LYS A 129 -18.08 -18.26 36.78
CA LYS A 129 -18.01 -17.37 37.94
C LYS A 129 -16.63 -17.44 38.59
N GLY A 130 -16.47 -16.73 39.70
CA GLY A 130 -15.26 -16.79 40.53
C GLY A 130 -14.19 -15.77 40.14
N ILE A 131 -13.03 -15.91 40.78
CA ILE A 131 -12.00 -14.87 40.80
C ILE A 131 -11.32 -14.66 39.44
N ILE A 132 -11.12 -15.71 38.64
CA ILE A 132 -10.54 -15.60 37.30
C ILE A 132 -11.51 -14.89 36.35
N VAL A 133 -12.80 -15.22 36.40
CA VAL A 133 -13.83 -14.50 35.61
C VAL A 133 -13.87 -13.03 36.01
N ARG A 134 -13.83 -12.74 37.31
CA ARG A 134 -13.76 -11.36 37.82
C ARG A 134 -12.54 -10.60 37.30
N ALA A 135 -11.39 -11.26 37.16
CA ALA A 135 -10.18 -10.64 36.61
C ALA A 135 -10.37 -10.20 35.14
N PHE A 136 -11.04 -11.01 34.32
CA PHE A 136 -11.34 -10.64 32.94
C PHE A 136 -12.44 -9.58 32.84
N GLU A 137 -13.42 -9.56 33.76
CA GLU A 137 -14.36 -8.45 33.88
C GLU A 137 -13.67 -7.12 34.26
N ASP A 138 -12.68 -7.18 35.17
CA ASP A 138 -11.87 -6.03 35.57
C ASP A 138 -11.04 -5.51 34.39
N LYS A 139 -10.45 -6.42 33.59
CA LYS A 139 -9.78 -6.11 32.31
C LYS A 139 -10.70 -5.32 31.39
N GLU A 140 -11.88 -5.84 31.10
CA GLU A 140 -12.82 -5.17 30.20
C GLU A 140 -13.25 -3.80 30.74
N ALA A 141 -13.50 -3.71 32.05
CA ALA A 141 -13.84 -2.44 32.69
C ALA A 141 -12.70 -1.43 32.57
N PHE A 142 -11.45 -1.87 32.70
CA PHE A 142 -10.26 -1.03 32.50
C PHE A 142 -10.16 -0.55 31.05
N GLN A 143 -10.30 -1.46 30.07
CA GLN A 143 -10.29 -1.12 28.65
C GLN A 143 -11.39 -0.12 28.31
N ARG A 144 -12.63 -0.31 28.79
CA ARG A 144 -13.75 0.64 28.60
C ARG A 144 -13.44 2.03 29.19
N ARG A 145 -12.86 2.11 30.39
CA ARG A 145 -12.49 3.39 31.02
C ARG A 145 -11.44 4.12 30.18
N LYS A 146 -10.43 3.42 29.66
CA LYS A 146 -9.35 4.03 28.86
C LYS A 146 -9.77 4.33 27.41
N ALA A 147 -10.63 3.51 26.82
CA ALA A 147 -11.13 3.68 25.46
C ALA A 147 -11.92 5.00 25.28
N SER A 148 -12.50 5.54 26.36
CA SER A 148 -13.12 6.87 26.36
C SER A 148 -12.15 8.02 26.01
N GLY A 149 -10.84 7.74 25.90
CA GLY A 149 -9.79 8.65 25.42
C GLY A 149 -9.25 8.38 24.00
N PHE A 150 -9.95 7.63 23.12
CA PHE A 150 -9.63 7.40 21.69
C PHE A 150 -8.45 6.44 21.35
N THR A 151 -8.15 5.41 22.15
CA THR A 151 -7.10 4.43 21.77
C THR A 151 -7.67 3.02 21.60
N GLU A 152 -8.08 2.66 20.37
CA GLU A 152 -8.47 1.30 20.00
C GLU A 152 -7.37 0.25 20.26
N GLN A 153 -6.12 0.70 20.33
CA GLN A 153 -4.95 -0.13 20.65
C GLN A 153 -5.09 -0.87 21.98
N ILE A 154 -5.83 -0.31 22.95
CA ILE A 154 -5.95 -0.94 24.27
C ILE A 154 -6.73 -2.26 24.25
N PHE A 155 -7.63 -2.43 23.27
CA PHE A 155 -8.38 -3.67 23.09
C PHE A 155 -7.51 -4.81 22.55
N LYS A 156 -6.39 -4.47 21.88
CA LYS A 156 -5.44 -5.47 21.36
C LYS A 156 -4.59 -6.10 22.46
N LEU A 157 -4.46 -5.45 23.62
CA LEU A 157 -3.58 -5.91 24.68
C LEU A 157 -4.20 -7.08 25.46
N THR A 158 -3.40 -8.12 25.68
CA THR A 158 -3.71 -9.20 26.62
C THR A 158 -3.72 -8.67 28.05
N LEU A 159 -4.34 -9.39 28.98
CA LEU A 159 -4.34 -9.04 30.39
C LEU A 159 -2.90 -8.91 30.92
N GLU A 160 -2.03 -9.85 30.54
CA GLU A 160 -0.60 -9.82 30.87
C GLU A 160 0.05 -8.51 30.41
N GLN A 161 -0.17 -8.12 29.14
CA GLN A 161 0.38 -6.89 28.58
C GLN A 161 -0.17 -5.64 29.28
N LEU A 162 -1.48 -5.60 29.57
CA LEU A 162 -2.10 -4.51 30.32
C LEU A 162 -1.52 -4.37 31.71
N ILE A 163 -1.29 -5.49 32.42
CA ILE A 163 -0.67 -5.47 33.74
C ILE A 163 0.77 -4.99 33.67
N LYS A 164 1.55 -5.42 32.66
CA LYS A 164 2.93 -4.95 32.46
C LYS A 164 3.01 -3.45 32.16
N GLU A 165 2.08 -2.92 31.37
CA GLU A 165 2.10 -1.52 30.94
C GLU A 165 1.50 -0.55 31.98
N TYR A 166 0.40 -0.93 32.63
CA TYR A 166 -0.36 -0.03 33.52
C TYR A 166 -0.26 -0.39 35.00
N GLY A 167 0.33 -1.53 35.32
CA GLY A 167 0.44 -2.05 36.68
C GLY A 167 -0.82 -2.78 37.15
N ILE A 168 -0.61 -3.84 37.94
CA ILE A 168 -1.69 -4.73 38.37
C ILE A 168 -2.78 -4.03 39.19
N SER A 169 -2.43 -3.04 40.00
CA SER A 169 -3.38 -2.29 40.84
C SER A 169 -4.34 -1.41 40.05
N ALA A 170 -3.96 -1.01 38.83
CA ALA A 170 -4.80 -0.21 37.95
C ALA A 170 -5.78 -1.09 37.16
N VAL A 171 -5.34 -2.29 36.79
CA VAL A 171 -6.09 -3.22 35.92
C VAL A 171 -7.02 -4.12 36.72
N LEU A 172 -6.56 -4.69 37.84
CA LEU A 172 -7.30 -5.69 38.62
C LEU A 172 -7.83 -5.11 39.94
N SER A 173 -9.04 -5.53 40.32
CA SER A 173 -9.66 -5.17 41.60
C SER A 173 -8.88 -5.70 42.80
N GLU A 174 -9.09 -5.10 43.97
CA GLU A 174 -8.49 -5.56 45.22
C GLU A 174 -8.81 -7.03 45.53
N TYR A 175 -10.06 -7.44 45.29
CA TYR A 175 -10.51 -8.82 45.45
C TYR A 175 -9.66 -9.84 44.67
N VAL A 176 -9.27 -9.53 43.43
CA VAL A 176 -8.42 -10.42 42.62
C VAL A 176 -6.98 -10.42 43.15
N ARG A 177 -6.46 -9.23 43.50
CA ARG A 177 -5.08 -9.04 43.96
C ARG A 177 -4.76 -9.70 45.30
N GLU A 178 -5.77 -9.93 46.14
CA GLU A 178 -5.60 -10.64 47.42
C GLU A 178 -5.23 -12.13 47.21
N ASN A 179 -5.61 -12.74 46.08
CA ASN A 179 -5.24 -14.10 45.76
C ASN A 179 -3.91 -14.14 45.00
N ARG A 180 -2.82 -14.45 45.73
CA ARG A 180 -1.45 -14.45 45.18
C ARG A 180 -1.24 -15.48 44.06
N LEU A 181 -1.87 -16.66 44.15
CA LEU A 181 -1.76 -17.71 43.12
C LEU A 181 -2.37 -17.22 41.80
N VAL A 182 -3.62 -16.75 41.86
CA VAL A 182 -4.34 -16.26 40.67
C VAL A 182 -3.66 -15.02 40.10
N THR A 183 -3.25 -14.09 40.95
CA THR A 183 -2.47 -12.90 40.56
C THR A 183 -1.22 -13.31 39.78
N CYS A 184 -0.42 -14.24 40.30
CA CYS A 184 0.78 -14.72 39.62
C CYS A 184 0.45 -15.42 38.28
N MET A 185 -0.61 -16.21 38.23
CA MET A 185 -1.03 -16.88 36.99
C MET A 185 -1.44 -15.87 35.90
N LEU A 186 -2.17 -14.82 36.25
CA LEU A 186 -2.62 -13.80 35.31
C LEU A 186 -1.48 -12.85 34.88
N GLU A 187 -0.61 -12.47 35.81
CA GLU A 187 0.55 -11.59 35.55
C GLU A 187 1.56 -12.17 34.56
N ASN A 188 1.62 -13.49 34.46
CA ASN A 188 2.57 -14.21 33.62
C ASN A 188 1.91 -14.87 32.40
N GLY A 189 0.62 -14.63 32.15
CA GLY A 189 -0.10 -15.24 31.02
C GLY A 189 -0.29 -16.76 31.13
N PHE A 190 -0.12 -17.33 32.32
CA PHE A 190 -0.29 -18.77 32.59
C PHE A 190 -1.77 -19.16 32.58
N ILE A 191 -2.64 -18.23 32.99
CA ILE A 191 -4.07 -18.24 32.70
C ILE A 191 -4.36 -16.93 31.99
N ASP A 192 -4.97 -17.02 30.82
CA ASP A 192 -5.26 -15.87 29.96
C ASP A 192 -6.70 -15.96 29.43
N GLU A 193 -7.04 -15.09 28.49
CA GLU A 193 -8.38 -14.98 27.90
C GLU A 193 -8.84 -16.28 27.23
N SER A 194 -7.92 -17.20 26.92
CA SER A 194 -8.21 -18.49 26.29
C SER A 194 -8.52 -19.60 27.30
N TYR A 195 -8.56 -19.33 28.61
CA TYR A 195 -8.76 -20.33 29.68
C TYR A 195 -9.93 -21.28 29.44
N ALA A 196 -11.01 -20.81 28.79
CA ALA A 196 -12.20 -21.61 28.50
C ALA A 196 -11.88 -22.86 27.66
N ASN A 197 -10.85 -22.80 26.81
CA ASN A 197 -10.38 -23.92 25.99
C ASN A 197 -9.69 -25.02 26.83
N TYR A 198 -9.28 -24.69 28.06
CA TYR A 198 -8.51 -25.57 28.92
C TYR A 198 -9.37 -26.21 30.03
N ILE A 199 -10.57 -25.71 30.30
CA ILE A 199 -11.45 -26.22 31.38
C ILE A 199 -12.64 -27.05 30.87
N ASN A 200 -12.96 -26.94 29.57
CA ASN A 200 -14.13 -27.56 28.96
C ASN A 200 -13.74 -28.62 27.94
N TYR A 201 -14.54 -29.68 27.85
CA TYR A 201 -14.41 -30.66 26.78
C TYR A 201 -14.92 -30.07 25.46
N PHE A 202 -14.13 -30.17 24.40
CA PHE A 202 -14.48 -29.71 23.07
C PHE A 202 -15.33 -30.75 22.32
N TYR A 203 -16.63 -30.49 22.21
CA TYR A 203 -17.57 -31.37 21.51
C TYR A 203 -17.64 -31.16 19.99
N GLY A 204 -16.96 -30.14 19.44
CA GLY A 204 -16.93 -29.90 17.99
C GLY A 204 -18.27 -29.49 17.35
N VAL A 205 -19.29 -29.13 18.14
CA VAL A 205 -20.66 -28.86 17.62
C VAL A 205 -20.74 -27.51 16.90
N SER A 206 -20.14 -26.46 17.46
CA SER A 206 -20.23 -25.09 16.91
C SER A 206 -19.12 -24.74 15.93
N ILE A 207 -18.02 -25.50 15.96
CA ILE A 207 -16.82 -25.30 15.16
C ILE A 207 -16.06 -26.63 15.21
N CYS A 208 -15.44 -27.04 14.11
CA CYS A 208 -14.65 -28.26 14.11
C CYS A 208 -13.26 -28.04 14.75
N GLU A 209 -12.56 -29.12 15.06
CA GLU A 209 -11.23 -29.07 15.67
C GLU A 209 -10.22 -28.25 14.85
N ASN A 210 -10.17 -28.48 13.53
CA ASN A 210 -9.29 -27.76 12.61
C ASN A 210 -9.51 -26.24 12.74
N ASP A 211 -10.74 -25.81 12.50
CA ASP A 211 -11.10 -24.38 12.53
C ASP A 211 -10.88 -23.76 13.92
N MET A 212 -11.10 -24.53 15.00
CA MET A 212 -10.81 -24.10 16.37
C MET A 212 -9.30 -23.96 16.63
N ASN A 213 -8.48 -24.86 16.08
CA ASN A 213 -7.03 -24.77 16.17
C ASN A 213 -6.50 -23.50 15.48
N PHE A 214 -7.13 -23.03 14.40
CA PHE A 214 -6.82 -21.71 13.83
C PHE A 214 -7.13 -20.57 14.81
N VAL A 215 -8.31 -20.57 15.43
CA VAL A 215 -8.70 -19.55 16.44
C VAL A 215 -7.74 -19.55 17.63
N ILE A 216 -7.33 -20.73 18.09
CA ILE A 216 -6.33 -20.89 19.16
C ILE A 216 -4.97 -20.35 18.70
N GLY A 217 -4.54 -20.66 17.48
CA GLY A 217 -3.29 -20.18 16.92
C GLY A 217 -3.23 -18.65 16.84
N VAL A 218 -4.30 -18.00 16.39
CA VAL A 218 -4.41 -16.52 16.39
C VAL A 218 -4.19 -15.97 17.81
N ARG A 219 -4.88 -16.53 18.81
CA ARG A 219 -4.78 -16.10 20.22
C ARG A 219 -3.43 -16.36 20.87
N ASN A 220 -2.73 -17.41 20.42
CA ASN A 220 -1.39 -17.73 20.89
C ASN A 220 -0.29 -17.00 20.09
N HIS A 221 -0.65 -16.13 19.15
CA HIS A 221 0.30 -15.46 18.24
C HIS A 221 1.13 -16.44 17.40
N GLU A 222 0.49 -17.54 16.98
CA GLU A 222 1.07 -18.56 16.09
C GLU A 222 0.69 -18.26 14.63
N LYS A 223 1.70 -18.02 13.79
CA LYS A 223 1.48 -17.75 12.36
C LYS A 223 1.08 -19.01 11.60
N ASN A 224 -0.06 -18.94 10.91
CA ASN A 224 -0.52 -19.96 9.98
C ASN A 224 -0.23 -19.59 8.52
N ASP A 225 -0.37 -20.56 7.62
CA ASP A 225 -0.32 -20.32 6.18
C ASP A 225 -1.56 -19.53 5.73
N TYR A 226 -1.39 -18.62 4.77
CA TYR A 226 -2.49 -17.86 4.16
C TYR A 226 -3.54 -18.77 3.51
N TRP A 227 -3.14 -19.96 3.07
CA TRP A 227 -3.96 -21.00 2.45
C TRP A 227 -4.66 -21.93 3.44
N TYR A 228 -4.71 -21.59 4.73
CA TYR A 228 -5.43 -22.37 5.71
C TYR A 228 -6.87 -22.66 5.25
N ARG A 229 -7.24 -23.94 5.23
CA ARG A 229 -8.55 -24.41 4.77
C ARG A 229 -9.49 -24.55 5.94
N PHE A 230 -10.65 -23.92 5.82
CA PHE A 230 -11.69 -24.01 6.83
C PHE A 230 -12.82 -24.93 6.39
N TYR A 231 -13.46 -25.58 7.37
CA TYR A 231 -14.74 -26.26 7.12
C TYR A 231 -15.91 -25.28 7.24
N ASP A 232 -15.83 -24.36 8.21
CA ASP A 232 -16.80 -23.28 8.42
C ASP A 232 -16.10 -21.96 8.78
N VAL A 233 -15.81 -21.15 7.76
CA VAL A 233 -15.21 -19.81 7.91
C VAL A 233 -16.07 -18.89 8.77
N LYS A 234 -17.40 -19.00 8.65
CA LYS A 234 -18.33 -18.16 9.42
C LYS A 234 -18.20 -18.45 10.91
N ALA A 235 -18.12 -19.73 11.30
CA ALA A 235 -17.91 -20.10 12.69
C ALA A 235 -16.58 -19.54 13.24
N VAL A 236 -15.51 -19.55 12.46
CA VAL A 236 -14.21 -18.93 12.84
C VAL A 236 -14.36 -17.43 13.04
N VAL A 237 -14.96 -16.74 12.08
CA VAL A 237 -15.16 -15.28 12.13
C VAL A 237 -16.06 -14.88 13.28
N ASP A 238 -17.08 -15.67 13.61
CA ASP A 238 -17.99 -15.44 14.74
C ASP A 238 -17.30 -15.65 16.11
N LYS A 239 -16.29 -16.53 16.18
CA LYS A 239 -15.51 -16.81 17.40
C LYS A 239 -14.46 -15.76 17.72
N LEU A 240 -14.03 -14.99 16.72
CA LEU A 240 -13.00 -13.95 16.85
C LEU A 240 -13.63 -12.56 17.03
N ALA A 241 -13.10 -11.81 17.98
CA ALA A 241 -13.48 -10.42 18.23
C ALA A 241 -12.88 -9.49 17.18
N TRP A 242 -13.53 -8.35 16.94
CA TRP A 242 -13.14 -7.41 15.88
C TRP A 242 -11.70 -6.87 15.99
N PHE A 243 -11.16 -6.75 17.21
CA PHE A 243 -9.79 -6.28 17.42
C PHE A 243 -8.74 -7.37 17.13
N GLU A 244 -9.10 -8.66 17.19
CA GLU A 244 -8.23 -9.79 16.81
C GLU A 244 -7.95 -9.76 15.29
N PHE A 245 -8.84 -9.16 14.50
CA PHE A 245 -8.62 -8.88 13.07
C PHE A 245 -7.55 -7.82 12.80
N GLY A 246 -6.90 -7.28 13.83
CA GLY A 246 -5.72 -6.44 13.72
C GLY A 246 -4.39 -7.17 13.99
N GLN A 247 -4.40 -8.50 14.15
CA GLN A 247 -3.24 -9.36 14.38
C GLN A 247 -2.76 -10.03 13.07
N LYS A 248 -1.44 -10.20 12.90
CA LYS A 248 -0.86 -10.73 11.64
C LYS A 248 -1.20 -12.19 11.41
N GLU A 249 -1.48 -12.92 12.49
CA GLU A 249 -1.77 -14.35 12.49
C GLU A 249 -3.13 -14.69 11.87
N ILE A 250 -4.04 -13.71 11.76
CA ILE A 250 -5.36 -13.90 11.17
C ILE A 250 -5.35 -13.87 9.64
N LEU A 251 -4.25 -13.42 9.03
CA LEU A 251 -4.17 -13.23 7.58
C LEU A 251 -4.40 -14.56 6.86
N SER A 252 -5.59 -14.70 6.28
CA SER A 252 -6.01 -15.86 5.51
C SER A 252 -6.86 -15.42 4.33
N PHE A 253 -6.66 -16.06 3.19
CA PHE A 253 -7.41 -15.73 1.98
C PHE A 253 -8.90 -16.05 2.11
N GLU A 254 -9.27 -17.18 2.72
CA GLU A 254 -10.68 -17.56 2.89
C GLU A 254 -11.42 -16.61 3.86
N ILE A 255 -10.75 -16.15 4.91
CA ILE A 255 -11.32 -15.17 5.86
C ILE A 255 -11.56 -13.83 5.16
N LEU A 256 -10.58 -13.30 4.44
CA LEU A 256 -10.75 -12.03 3.74
C LEU A 256 -11.82 -12.14 2.64
N GLU A 257 -11.84 -13.23 1.88
CA GLU A 257 -12.88 -13.47 0.87
C GLU A 257 -14.28 -13.45 1.50
N TYR A 258 -14.48 -14.17 2.61
CA TYR A 258 -15.74 -14.19 3.35
C TYR A 258 -16.15 -12.79 3.86
N LEU A 259 -15.20 -12.00 4.38
CA LEU A 259 -15.44 -10.64 4.88
C LEU A 259 -15.73 -9.62 3.76
N LEU A 260 -15.25 -9.86 2.55
CA LEU A 260 -15.60 -9.04 1.38
C LEU A 260 -17.01 -9.36 0.87
N GLU A 261 -17.44 -10.62 0.97
CA GLU A 261 -18.78 -11.07 0.61
C GLU A 261 -19.85 -10.59 1.62
N ASN A 262 -19.53 -10.58 2.92
CA ASN A 262 -20.48 -10.30 4.00
C ASN A 262 -20.28 -8.91 4.62
N GLU A 263 -21.13 -7.95 4.27
CA GLU A 263 -21.05 -6.56 4.78
C GLU A 263 -21.35 -6.42 6.28
N VAL A 264 -21.98 -7.42 6.91
CA VAL A 264 -22.39 -7.38 8.33
C VAL A 264 -21.18 -7.25 9.27
N ASP A 265 -20.03 -7.79 8.87
CA ASP A 265 -18.79 -7.77 9.65
C ASP A 265 -17.86 -6.59 9.24
N PHE A 266 -18.44 -5.42 8.94
CA PHE A 266 -17.69 -4.24 8.46
C PHE A 266 -16.46 -3.90 9.31
N PHE A 267 -16.59 -3.90 10.65
CA PHE A 267 -15.46 -3.58 11.54
C PHE A 267 -14.32 -4.61 11.45
N LYS A 268 -14.65 -5.90 11.35
CA LYS A 268 -13.65 -6.98 11.19
C LYS A 268 -12.94 -6.85 9.84
N CYS A 269 -13.69 -6.62 8.77
CA CYS A 269 -13.16 -6.38 7.43
C CYS A 269 -12.22 -5.15 7.44
N HIS A 270 -12.69 -4.02 7.98
CA HIS A 270 -11.89 -2.81 8.08
C HIS A 270 -10.58 -3.05 8.85
N LYS A 271 -10.63 -3.75 9.99
CA LYS A 271 -9.43 -4.07 10.77
C LYS A 271 -8.44 -4.98 10.06
N LEU A 272 -8.92 -6.00 9.35
CA LEU A 272 -8.03 -6.85 8.56
C LEU A 272 -7.39 -6.05 7.41
N MET A 273 -8.17 -5.21 6.74
CA MET A 273 -7.69 -4.37 5.65
C MET A 273 -6.67 -3.32 6.12
N GLU A 274 -6.79 -2.79 7.33
CA GLU A 274 -5.83 -1.85 7.94
C GLU A 274 -4.43 -2.49 8.05
N GLN A 275 -4.34 -3.79 8.35
CA GLN A 275 -3.05 -4.48 8.45
C GLN A 275 -2.28 -4.54 7.13
N LEU A 276 -2.99 -4.59 6.01
CA LEU A 276 -2.39 -4.67 4.68
C LEU A 276 -1.79 -3.33 4.23
N GLN A 277 -1.98 -2.26 5.01
CA GLN A 277 -1.60 -0.88 4.70
C GLN A 277 -0.31 -0.46 5.41
N ASP A 278 0.56 -1.41 5.76
CA ASP A 278 1.82 -1.15 6.46
C ASP A 278 3.04 -1.12 5.53
N GLY A 279 2.85 -1.33 4.22
CA GLY A 279 3.90 -1.34 3.21
C GLY A 279 4.94 -2.47 3.36
N THR A 280 4.73 -3.43 4.27
CA THR A 280 5.70 -4.49 4.54
C THR A 280 5.73 -5.55 3.44
N ALA A 281 6.85 -6.28 3.35
CA ALA A 281 6.99 -7.36 2.36
C ALA A 281 5.96 -8.49 2.54
N ASP A 282 5.53 -8.75 3.78
CA ASP A 282 4.53 -9.78 4.11
C ASP A 282 3.14 -9.36 3.60
N SER A 283 2.76 -8.10 3.81
CA SER A 283 1.52 -7.50 3.30
C SER A 283 1.49 -7.44 1.79
N LYS A 284 2.58 -7.01 1.14
CA LYS A 284 2.72 -7.02 -0.32
C LYS A 284 2.55 -8.42 -0.89
N LYS A 285 3.23 -9.40 -0.31
CA LYS A 285 3.11 -10.82 -0.70
C LYS A 285 1.67 -11.33 -0.54
N PHE A 286 0.99 -10.96 0.54
CA PHE A 286 -0.41 -11.33 0.75
C PHE A 286 -1.31 -10.73 -0.34
N ILE A 287 -1.19 -9.42 -0.61
CA ILE A 287 -1.97 -8.72 -1.64
C ILE A 287 -1.73 -9.35 -3.01
N ASP A 288 -0.46 -9.53 -3.42
CA ASP A 288 -0.09 -10.06 -4.73
C ASP A 288 -0.64 -11.46 -5.00
N GLN A 289 -0.73 -12.29 -3.94
CA GLN A 289 -1.35 -13.61 -4.03
C GLN A 289 -2.87 -13.53 -4.02
N PHE A 290 -3.45 -12.68 -3.18
CA PHE A 290 -4.90 -12.56 -3.03
C PHE A 290 -5.60 -12.02 -4.30
N ILE A 291 -5.00 -11.04 -4.98
CA ILE A 291 -5.56 -10.47 -6.22
C ILE A 291 -5.67 -11.49 -7.36
N GLN A 292 -4.95 -12.61 -7.29
CA GLN A 292 -5.00 -13.66 -8.31
C GLN A 292 -6.16 -14.64 -8.10
N ILE A 293 -6.78 -14.66 -6.91
CA ILE A 293 -7.73 -15.68 -6.49
C ILE A 293 -9.11 -15.14 -6.11
N THR A 294 -9.18 -13.89 -5.65
CA THR A 294 -10.43 -13.31 -5.12
C THR A 294 -11.50 -13.13 -6.20
N ARG A 295 -12.76 -13.41 -5.83
CA ARG A 295 -13.94 -13.15 -6.67
C ARG A 295 -14.46 -11.72 -6.50
N HIS A 296 -14.03 -11.03 -5.44
CA HIS A 296 -14.49 -9.70 -5.05
C HIS A 296 -13.44 -8.63 -5.29
N ILE A 297 -12.69 -8.75 -6.40
CA ILE A 297 -11.55 -7.87 -6.71
C ILE A 297 -11.92 -6.39 -6.74
N GLU A 298 -13.09 -6.04 -7.27
CA GLU A 298 -13.58 -4.65 -7.33
C GLU A 298 -13.80 -4.08 -5.93
N ILE A 299 -14.42 -4.84 -5.03
CA ILE A 299 -14.70 -4.42 -3.65
C ILE A 299 -13.40 -4.27 -2.87
N PHE A 300 -12.48 -5.24 -3.05
CA PHE A 300 -11.17 -5.23 -2.42
C PHE A 300 -10.37 -3.98 -2.79
N VAL A 301 -10.23 -3.69 -4.09
CA VAL A 301 -9.47 -2.54 -4.60
C VAL A 301 -10.07 -1.22 -4.10
N LYS A 302 -11.40 -1.06 -4.17
CA LYS A 302 -12.07 0.14 -3.63
C LYS A 302 -11.77 0.35 -2.15
N LYS A 303 -11.86 -0.71 -1.34
CA LYS A 303 -11.57 -0.64 0.11
C LYS A 303 -10.10 -0.33 0.41
N ILE A 304 -9.14 -0.86 -0.37
CA ILE A 304 -7.72 -0.52 -0.22
C ILE A 304 -7.50 0.97 -0.51
N CYS A 305 -7.93 1.44 -1.69
CA CYS A 305 -7.65 2.81 -2.11
C CYS A 305 -8.29 3.85 -1.20
N LYS A 306 -9.52 3.59 -0.73
CA LYS A 306 -10.24 4.50 0.18
C LYS A 306 -9.56 4.67 1.54
N ASN A 307 -9.01 3.59 2.09
CA ASN A 307 -8.43 3.61 3.43
C ASN A 307 -6.93 3.99 3.43
N TYR A 308 -6.25 3.85 2.29
CA TYR A 308 -4.79 4.00 2.21
C TYR A 308 -4.36 4.93 1.06
N PRO A 309 -4.31 6.26 1.30
CA PRO A 309 -3.86 7.22 0.30
C PRO A 309 -2.42 7.01 -0.21
N ALA A 310 -1.57 6.33 0.56
CA ALA A 310 -0.21 5.99 0.15
C ALA A 310 -0.12 4.68 -0.66
N ALA A 311 -1.25 4.00 -0.93
CA ALA A 311 -1.27 2.70 -1.60
C ALA A 311 -0.47 2.66 -2.89
N TRP A 312 -0.62 3.67 -3.75
CA TRP A 312 0.13 3.73 -5.00
C TRP A 312 1.63 3.82 -4.77
N LYS A 313 2.06 4.72 -3.87
CA LYS A 313 3.49 4.93 -3.59
C LYS A 313 4.13 3.76 -2.86
N GLU A 314 3.41 3.04 -2.01
CA GLU A 314 4.02 2.01 -1.17
C GLU A 314 3.82 0.59 -1.72
N LEU A 315 2.69 0.31 -2.38
CA LEU A 315 2.38 -1.01 -2.93
C LEU A 315 2.72 -1.15 -4.42
N CYS A 316 2.66 -0.07 -5.19
CA CYS A 316 2.88 -0.12 -6.64
C CYS A 316 4.32 0.17 -7.08
N ILE A 317 5.32 -0.10 -6.22
CA ILE A 317 6.74 -0.01 -6.55
C ILE A 317 7.30 -1.40 -6.84
N GLY A 318 7.90 -1.56 -8.02
CA GLY A 318 8.64 -2.77 -8.44
C GLY A 318 7.95 -3.57 -9.56
N GLU A 319 8.70 -4.49 -10.18
CA GLU A 319 8.26 -5.23 -11.37
C GLU A 319 7.01 -6.11 -11.14
N SER A 320 6.79 -6.60 -9.91
CA SER A 320 5.64 -7.46 -9.58
C SER A 320 4.32 -6.70 -9.39
N SER A 321 4.34 -5.36 -9.41
CA SER A 321 3.16 -4.54 -9.08
C SER A 321 2.25 -4.19 -10.27
N ALA A 322 2.63 -4.59 -11.49
CA ALA A 322 1.89 -4.27 -12.72
C ALA A 322 0.41 -4.67 -12.65
N LYS A 323 0.11 -5.83 -12.05
CA LYS A 323 -1.27 -6.29 -11.93
C LYS A 323 -2.09 -5.43 -10.97
N LEU A 324 -1.51 -5.02 -9.84
CA LEU A 324 -2.18 -4.16 -8.87
C LEU A 324 -2.43 -2.76 -9.46
N GLN A 325 -1.46 -2.21 -10.21
CA GLN A 325 -1.61 -0.93 -10.91
C GLN A 325 -2.79 -0.95 -11.89
N GLU A 326 -2.89 -2.00 -12.74
CA GLU A 326 -4.03 -2.20 -13.66
C GLU A 326 -5.37 -2.22 -12.90
N LEU A 327 -5.42 -2.96 -11.80
CA LEU A 327 -6.64 -3.11 -10.98
C LEU A 327 -7.05 -1.81 -10.29
N ILE A 328 -6.10 -1.04 -9.76
CA ILE A 328 -6.38 0.26 -9.14
C ILE A 328 -6.97 1.23 -10.17
N ILE A 329 -6.38 1.32 -11.37
CA ILE A 329 -6.89 2.17 -12.44
C ILE A 329 -8.32 1.75 -12.85
N ALA A 330 -8.56 0.44 -12.93
CA ALA A 330 -9.85 -0.13 -13.32
C ALA A 330 -10.96 0.12 -12.29
N TYR A 331 -10.70 -0.09 -10.99
CA TYR A 331 -11.76 -0.25 -9.98
C TYR A 331 -11.80 0.81 -8.87
N ALA A 332 -10.71 1.55 -8.63
CA ALA A 332 -10.69 2.55 -7.54
C ALA A 332 -11.77 3.64 -7.74
N GLU A 333 -12.19 4.35 -6.70
CA GLU A 333 -13.06 5.51 -6.90
C GLU A 333 -12.25 6.68 -7.49
N LEU A 334 -12.89 7.53 -8.30
CA LEU A 334 -12.21 8.64 -8.99
C LEU A 334 -11.67 9.67 -7.99
N GLU A 335 -12.38 9.89 -6.88
CA GLU A 335 -11.95 10.77 -5.80
C GLU A 335 -10.72 10.21 -5.09
N ASP A 336 -10.70 8.91 -4.80
CA ASP A 336 -9.55 8.25 -4.17
C ASP A 336 -8.32 8.27 -5.09
N LEU A 337 -8.49 8.02 -6.39
CA LEU A 337 -7.41 8.15 -7.38
C LEU A 337 -6.80 9.55 -7.38
N LYS A 338 -7.64 10.59 -7.37
CA LYS A 338 -7.18 11.97 -7.31
C LYS A 338 -6.45 12.29 -6.01
N ASN A 339 -6.94 11.74 -4.89
CA ASN A 339 -6.28 11.92 -3.59
C ASN A 339 -4.92 11.21 -3.53
N MET A 340 -4.78 10.05 -4.19
CA MET A 340 -3.52 9.33 -4.32
C MET A 340 -2.55 10.02 -5.29
N ASP A 341 -3.05 10.61 -6.40
CA ASP A 341 -2.27 11.39 -7.35
C ASP A 341 -1.98 12.82 -6.83
N CYS A 342 -1.44 12.92 -5.61
CA CYS A 342 -1.21 14.21 -4.97
C CYS A 342 -0.10 15.01 -5.70
N TYR A 343 -0.48 16.18 -6.21
CA TYR A 343 0.40 17.12 -6.92
C TYR A 343 0.99 18.11 -5.92
N THR A 344 2.24 17.92 -5.48
CA THR A 344 2.92 18.90 -4.61
C THR A 344 3.66 19.92 -5.46
N GLY A 345 2.94 20.90 -6.02
CA GLY A 345 3.46 22.14 -6.62
C GLY A 345 4.41 22.00 -7.83
N GLU A 346 5.57 21.36 -7.65
CA GLU A 346 6.67 21.24 -8.60
C GLU A 346 6.86 19.82 -9.17
N GLU A 347 6.27 18.78 -8.55
CA GLU A 347 6.35 17.41 -9.06
C GLU A 347 4.99 16.87 -9.54
N PRO A 348 4.92 16.22 -10.72
CA PRO A 348 3.72 15.51 -11.14
C PRO A 348 3.40 14.38 -10.15
N GLY A 349 2.11 14.15 -9.96
CA GLY A 349 1.59 13.09 -9.11
C GLY A 349 2.09 11.71 -9.54
N CYS A 350 2.03 10.75 -8.63
CA CYS A 350 2.61 9.42 -8.84
C CYS A 350 1.93 8.61 -9.96
N ILE A 351 0.63 8.81 -10.19
CA ILE A 351 -0.12 8.20 -11.29
C ILE A 351 0.24 8.92 -12.59
N ASN A 352 0.28 10.26 -12.58
CA ASN A 352 0.71 11.04 -13.74
C ASN A 352 2.09 10.61 -14.24
N ARG A 353 3.07 10.50 -13.33
CA ARG A 353 4.43 10.03 -13.63
C ARG A 353 4.43 8.64 -14.25
N PHE A 354 3.68 7.71 -13.67
CA PHE A 354 3.57 6.34 -14.17
C PHE A 354 3.07 6.27 -15.62
N PHE A 355 2.02 7.04 -15.97
CA PHE A 355 1.54 7.10 -17.35
C PHE A 355 2.55 7.78 -18.31
N CYS A 356 3.39 8.68 -17.82
CA CYS A 356 4.37 9.39 -18.65
C CYS A 356 5.68 8.61 -18.84
N GLU A 357 6.08 7.77 -17.89
CA GLU A 357 7.31 6.98 -17.93
C GLU A 357 7.18 5.70 -18.77
N HIS A 358 5.97 5.14 -18.89
CA HIS A 358 5.73 3.88 -19.58
C HIS A 358 5.03 4.06 -20.94
N GLU A 359 5.79 3.90 -22.04
CA GLU A 359 5.26 4.04 -23.40
C GLU A 359 4.14 3.02 -23.72
N SER A 360 4.20 1.81 -23.17
CA SER A 360 3.25 0.72 -23.44
C SER A 360 2.01 0.75 -22.55
N ILE A 361 1.84 1.76 -21.69
CA ILE A 361 0.86 1.73 -20.62
C ILE A 361 -0.57 1.48 -21.10
N LEU A 362 -0.98 2.09 -22.21
CA LEU A 362 -2.32 1.90 -22.76
C LEU A 362 -2.54 0.49 -23.35
N PHE A 363 -1.46 -0.16 -23.80
CA PHE A 363 -1.51 -1.55 -24.25
C PHE A 363 -1.60 -2.53 -23.07
N ASP A 364 -0.91 -2.22 -21.98
CA ASP A 364 -0.95 -3.01 -20.75
C ASP A 364 -2.33 -2.92 -20.08
N LEU A 365 -2.98 -1.76 -20.18
CA LEU A 365 -4.34 -1.49 -19.69
C LEU A 365 -5.46 -1.90 -20.66
N ARG A 366 -5.20 -2.70 -21.69
CA ARG A 366 -6.20 -3.06 -22.72
C ARG A 366 -7.46 -3.77 -22.21
N ASN A 367 -7.41 -4.35 -21.00
CA ASN A 367 -8.56 -5.00 -20.37
C ASN A 367 -9.45 -4.02 -19.61
N VAL A 368 -8.98 -2.79 -19.37
CA VAL A 368 -9.73 -1.74 -18.69
C VAL A 368 -10.64 -1.02 -19.69
N ASP A 369 -11.84 -0.64 -19.26
CA ASP A 369 -12.78 0.11 -20.09
C ASP A 369 -12.16 1.44 -20.58
N GLY A 370 -12.22 1.71 -21.88
CA GLY A 370 -11.64 2.92 -22.48
C GLY A 370 -12.18 4.20 -21.86
N LYS A 371 -13.49 4.26 -21.58
CA LYS A 371 -14.13 5.42 -20.92
C LYS A 371 -13.62 5.65 -19.50
N ARG A 372 -13.19 4.59 -18.82
CA ARG A 372 -12.57 4.69 -17.50
C ARG A 372 -11.21 5.35 -17.61
N ILE A 373 -10.40 4.93 -18.58
CA ILE A 373 -9.08 5.51 -18.84
C ILE A 373 -9.20 6.99 -19.22
N GLU A 374 -10.15 7.37 -20.08
CA GLU A 374 -10.42 8.77 -20.46
C GLU A 374 -10.62 9.67 -19.23
N LYS A 375 -11.43 9.22 -18.27
CA LYS A 375 -11.68 9.96 -17.01
C LYS A 375 -10.43 10.07 -16.14
N VAL A 376 -9.61 9.02 -16.07
CA VAL A 376 -8.36 9.04 -15.29
C VAL A 376 -7.37 10.04 -15.90
N ILE A 377 -7.25 10.07 -17.23
CA ILE A 377 -6.42 11.02 -17.97
C ILE A 377 -6.84 12.46 -17.67
N GLU A 378 -8.16 12.74 -17.72
CA GLU A 378 -8.70 14.06 -17.41
C GLU A 378 -8.42 14.47 -15.96
N LEU A 379 -8.71 13.59 -15.00
CA LEU A 379 -8.56 13.90 -13.56
C LEU A 379 -7.12 14.13 -13.13
N CYS A 380 -6.19 13.33 -13.64
CA CYS A 380 -4.77 13.40 -13.29
C CYS A 380 -3.98 14.36 -14.21
N ASN A 381 -4.67 15.03 -15.16
CA ASN A 381 -4.10 15.94 -16.15
C ASN A 381 -2.87 15.34 -16.86
N ILE A 382 -3.03 14.11 -17.35
CA ILE A 382 -1.94 13.32 -17.93
C ILE A 382 -1.56 13.91 -19.30
N LYS A 383 -0.26 14.11 -19.52
CA LYS A 383 0.28 14.57 -20.81
C LYS A 383 1.38 13.62 -21.27
N PHE A 384 1.05 12.74 -22.20
CA PHE A 384 1.98 11.74 -22.71
C PHE A 384 3.17 12.39 -23.43
N VAL A 385 4.38 12.05 -23.01
CA VAL A 385 5.61 12.43 -23.72
C VAL A 385 5.85 11.49 -24.89
N ASP A 386 5.64 10.19 -24.67
CA ASP A 386 5.66 9.19 -25.72
C ASP A 386 4.62 8.09 -25.50
N LEU A 387 4.12 7.49 -26.58
CA LEU A 387 3.02 6.53 -26.50
C LEU A 387 3.11 5.39 -27.52
N GLN A 388 3.04 4.14 -27.10
CA GLN A 388 2.87 3.02 -28.02
C GLN A 388 1.43 2.98 -28.52
N CYS A 389 1.25 3.13 -29.84
CA CYS A 389 -0.07 3.10 -30.47
C CYS A 389 -0.48 1.70 -30.95
N ALA A 390 0.47 0.78 -31.12
CA ALA A 390 0.19 -0.56 -31.62
C ALA A 390 -0.59 -1.37 -30.59
N GLY A 391 -1.75 -1.90 -31.01
CA GLY A 391 -2.61 -2.76 -30.18
C GLY A 391 -3.51 -2.02 -29.19
N VAL A 392 -3.58 -0.69 -29.25
CA VAL A 392 -4.46 0.15 -28.44
C VAL A 392 -5.76 0.44 -29.22
N ASN A 393 -6.86 0.64 -28.51
CA ASN A 393 -8.14 1.00 -29.13
C ASN A 393 -8.06 2.39 -29.79
N ASP A 394 -8.36 2.45 -31.09
CA ASP A 394 -8.33 3.68 -31.89
C ASP A 394 -9.20 4.80 -31.28
N ALA A 395 -10.37 4.47 -30.72
CA ALA A 395 -11.26 5.49 -30.14
C ALA A 395 -10.61 6.23 -28.96
N LEU A 396 -9.85 5.51 -28.12
CA LEU A 396 -9.10 6.09 -27.01
C LEU A 396 -7.93 6.94 -27.53
N LEU A 397 -7.23 6.48 -28.56
CA LEU A 397 -6.14 7.25 -29.19
C LEU A 397 -6.66 8.56 -29.77
N TYR A 398 -7.77 8.53 -30.52
CA TYR A 398 -8.41 9.74 -31.05
C TYR A 398 -8.86 10.66 -29.91
N TYR A 399 -9.43 10.14 -28.81
CA TYR A 399 -9.78 10.96 -27.65
C TYR A 399 -8.56 11.70 -27.07
N ILE A 400 -7.42 11.02 -26.93
CA ILE A 400 -6.18 11.63 -26.41
C ILE A 400 -5.69 12.75 -27.34
N PHE A 401 -5.75 12.52 -28.65
CA PHE A 401 -5.25 13.46 -29.66
C PHE A 401 -6.18 14.65 -29.83
N ASP A 402 -7.49 14.40 -29.92
CA ASP A 402 -8.51 15.43 -30.12
C ASP A 402 -8.59 16.39 -28.91
N ASN A 403 -8.33 15.89 -27.69
CA ASN A 403 -8.38 16.69 -26.45
C ASN A 403 -7.00 17.17 -25.95
N ASN A 404 -5.93 17.04 -26.75
CA ASN A 404 -4.60 17.58 -26.45
C ASN A 404 -3.87 16.97 -25.22
N TYR A 405 -4.15 15.72 -24.83
CA TYR A 405 -3.51 15.02 -23.69
C TYR A 405 -2.09 14.49 -23.99
N TYR A 406 -1.32 15.21 -24.79
CA TYR A 406 0.03 14.82 -25.21
C TYR A 406 0.99 16.02 -25.22
N CYS A 407 2.30 15.78 -25.15
CA CYS A 407 3.32 16.81 -25.23
C CYS A 407 3.67 17.13 -26.69
N MET A 408 3.92 18.41 -26.98
CA MET A 408 4.24 18.85 -28.33
C MET A 408 5.72 18.57 -28.65
N ASN A 409 5.98 17.36 -29.12
CA ASN A 409 7.30 16.89 -29.53
C ASN A 409 7.24 16.10 -30.85
N THR A 410 8.40 15.86 -31.45
CA THR A 410 8.49 15.18 -32.76
C THR A 410 7.98 13.75 -32.74
N GLN A 411 8.23 12.99 -31.65
CA GLN A 411 7.82 11.59 -31.55
C GLN A 411 6.30 11.44 -31.58
N MET A 412 5.61 12.27 -30.80
CA MET A 412 4.16 12.23 -30.72
C MET A 412 3.50 12.64 -32.03
N ILE A 413 4.00 13.68 -32.69
CA ILE A 413 3.46 14.12 -33.98
C ILE A 413 3.67 13.05 -35.06
N ARG A 414 4.84 12.40 -35.09
CA ARG A 414 5.09 11.25 -35.97
C ARG A 414 4.06 10.14 -35.76
N LYS A 415 3.72 9.83 -34.52
CA LYS A 415 2.75 8.80 -34.17
C LYS A 415 1.34 9.18 -34.60
N ILE A 416 0.91 10.42 -34.35
CA ILE A 416 -0.40 10.95 -34.79
C ILE A 416 -0.52 10.90 -36.32
N VAL A 417 0.49 11.39 -37.05
CA VAL A 417 0.49 11.39 -38.53
C VAL A 417 0.51 9.96 -39.09
N LYS A 418 1.25 9.04 -38.47
CA LYS A 418 1.29 7.64 -38.87
C LYS A 418 -0.07 6.95 -38.74
N LEU A 419 -0.84 7.26 -37.68
CA LEU A 419 -2.19 6.73 -37.47
C LEU A 419 -3.22 7.36 -38.41
N THR A 420 -3.22 8.69 -38.52
CA THR A 420 -4.24 9.44 -39.27
C THR A 420 -4.02 9.42 -40.77
N SER A 421 -2.75 9.41 -41.22
CA SER A 421 -2.37 9.50 -42.63
C SER A 421 -1.04 8.78 -42.91
N PRO A 422 -1.03 7.44 -42.99
CA PRO A 422 0.19 6.64 -43.17
C PRO A 422 1.02 7.04 -44.40
N LYS A 423 0.37 7.50 -45.48
CA LYS A 423 1.01 7.94 -46.73
C LYS A 423 1.87 9.20 -46.57
N CYS A 424 1.56 10.03 -45.57
CA CYS A 424 2.27 11.28 -45.29
C CYS A 424 3.47 11.06 -44.37
N ALA A 425 3.49 9.97 -43.59
CA ALA A 425 4.51 9.71 -42.58
C ALA A 425 5.94 9.64 -43.14
N GLU A 426 6.13 9.18 -44.38
CA GLU A 426 7.46 9.11 -45.01
C GLU A 426 8.07 10.48 -45.33
N LYS A 427 7.24 11.51 -45.55
CA LYS A 427 7.69 12.87 -45.89
C LYS A 427 7.90 13.75 -44.65
N LEU A 428 7.35 13.34 -43.51
CA LEU A 428 7.33 14.11 -42.27
C LEU A 428 8.73 14.51 -41.75
N PRO A 429 9.80 13.68 -41.85
CA PRO A 429 11.13 14.09 -41.38
C PRO A 429 11.76 15.22 -42.21
N LYS A 430 11.36 15.37 -43.48
CA LYS A 430 11.96 16.34 -44.42
C LYS A 430 11.17 17.64 -44.57
N ALA A 431 9.85 17.55 -44.48
CA ALA A 431 8.91 18.67 -44.64
C ALA A 431 7.79 18.54 -43.60
N HIS A 432 8.10 18.91 -42.35
CA HIS A 432 7.30 18.58 -41.19
C HIS A 432 5.92 19.27 -41.20
N TYR A 433 5.89 20.60 -41.31
CA TYR A 433 4.66 21.40 -41.27
C TYR A 433 3.83 21.26 -42.56
N THR A 434 4.49 21.21 -43.72
CA THR A 434 3.84 20.93 -45.01
C THR A 434 3.10 19.58 -44.96
N THR A 435 3.77 18.55 -44.43
CA THR A 435 3.18 17.21 -44.29
C THR A 435 2.00 17.20 -43.31
N ILE A 436 2.08 17.97 -42.21
CA ILE A 436 0.96 18.10 -41.26
C ILE A 436 -0.25 18.76 -41.92
N LEU A 437 -0.07 19.83 -42.69
CA LEU A 437 -1.18 20.46 -43.42
C LEU A 437 -1.80 19.50 -44.45
N GLN A 438 -0.98 18.71 -45.13
CA GLN A 438 -1.44 17.68 -46.09
C GLN A 438 -2.18 16.52 -45.41
N SER A 439 -1.91 16.23 -44.13
CA SER A 439 -2.62 15.19 -43.36
C SER A 439 -4.11 15.49 -43.15
N LYS A 440 -4.52 16.76 -43.24
CA LYS A 440 -5.90 17.25 -43.00
C LYS A 440 -6.51 16.86 -41.66
N TYR A 441 -5.68 16.49 -40.68
CA TYR A 441 -6.15 16.19 -39.34
C TYR A 441 -6.24 17.49 -38.52
N TYR A 442 -7.41 18.13 -38.58
CA TYR A 442 -7.66 19.45 -38.00
C TYR A 442 -7.36 19.59 -36.50
N PRO A 443 -7.65 18.61 -35.61
CA PRO A 443 -7.34 18.76 -34.19
C PRO A 443 -5.85 19.04 -33.90
N LEU A 444 -4.95 18.35 -34.62
CA LEU A 444 -3.50 18.60 -34.53
C LEU A 444 -3.13 19.98 -35.11
N ILE A 445 -3.72 20.35 -36.25
CA ILE A 445 -3.45 21.62 -36.92
C ILE A 445 -3.87 22.80 -36.02
N ASP A 446 -5.06 22.72 -35.43
CA ASP A 446 -5.61 23.74 -34.54
C ASP A 446 -4.75 23.91 -33.29
N ARG A 447 -4.29 22.79 -32.70
CA ARG A 447 -3.37 22.84 -31.56
C ARG A 447 -2.04 23.51 -31.90
N ILE A 448 -1.46 23.16 -33.07
CA ILE A 448 -0.22 23.78 -33.55
C ILE A 448 -0.43 25.27 -33.79
N HIS A 449 -1.58 25.68 -34.32
CA HIS A 449 -1.88 27.09 -34.55
C HIS A 449 -2.05 27.88 -33.24
N GLN A 450 -2.62 27.26 -32.20
CA GLN A 450 -2.76 27.91 -30.88
C GLN A 450 -1.40 28.16 -30.21
N ASN A 451 -0.45 27.22 -30.28
CA ASN A 451 0.88 27.33 -29.65
C ASN A 451 2.02 27.25 -30.69
N PHE A 452 1.95 28.07 -31.73
CA PHE A 452 2.84 27.95 -32.90
C PHE A 452 4.33 28.16 -32.57
N ALA A 453 4.66 29.10 -31.68
CA ALA A 453 6.06 29.34 -31.28
C ALA A 453 6.70 28.15 -30.56
N GLU A 454 5.92 27.45 -29.73
CA GLU A 454 6.37 26.25 -29.01
C GLU A 454 6.59 25.09 -29.98
N TYR A 455 5.70 24.92 -30.97
CA TYR A 455 5.86 23.93 -32.04
C TYR A 455 7.18 24.12 -32.79
N ILE A 456 7.50 25.34 -33.19
CA ILE A 456 8.73 25.63 -33.95
C ILE A 456 9.97 25.31 -33.11
N ARG A 457 9.97 25.73 -31.84
CA ARG A 457 11.10 25.54 -30.92
C ARG A 457 11.34 24.07 -30.58
N ASN A 458 10.28 23.32 -30.28
CA ASN A 458 10.37 21.97 -29.73
C ASN A 458 10.34 20.88 -30.80
N VAL A 459 9.88 21.19 -32.01
CA VAL A 459 9.68 20.21 -33.10
C VAL A 459 10.48 20.59 -34.34
N CYS A 460 10.11 21.67 -35.03
CA CYS A 460 10.73 22.02 -36.32
C CYS A 460 12.23 22.27 -36.19
N LEU A 461 12.67 23.04 -35.20
CA LEU A 461 14.10 23.35 -35.01
C LEU A 461 14.91 22.16 -34.47
N GLN A 462 14.29 21.25 -33.72
CA GLN A 462 14.97 20.07 -33.16
C GLN A 462 15.19 18.96 -34.20
N GLU A 463 14.39 18.89 -35.26
CA GLU A 463 14.50 17.82 -36.25
C GLU A 463 15.55 18.15 -37.33
N PRO A 464 16.74 17.53 -37.35
CA PRO A 464 17.85 17.96 -38.21
C PRO A 464 17.56 17.87 -39.71
N ASP A 465 16.70 16.93 -40.12
CA ASP A 465 16.39 16.68 -41.53
C ASP A 465 15.26 17.57 -42.09
N ASN A 466 14.64 18.42 -41.25
CA ASN A 466 13.58 19.33 -41.68
C ASN A 466 14.16 20.55 -42.40
N VAL A 467 14.31 20.44 -43.73
CA VAL A 467 14.95 21.47 -44.58
C VAL A 467 14.23 21.67 -45.92
N SER A 468 13.11 20.96 -46.15
CA SER A 468 12.43 20.86 -47.45
C SER A 468 10.96 21.27 -47.36
N GLU A 469 10.62 22.22 -46.50
CA GLU A 469 9.27 22.80 -46.45
C GLU A 469 8.93 23.51 -47.78
N GLU A 470 7.65 23.57 -48.16
CA GLU A 470 7.23 24.29 -49.37
C GLU A 470 7.33 25.82 -49.16
N SER A 471 7.69 26.55 -50.23
CA SER A 471 7.93 28.01 -50.18
C SER A 471 6.76 28.80 -49.58
N ASP A 472 5.55 28.55 -50.08
CA ASP A 472 4.31 29.18 -49.60
C ASP A 472 3.99 28.80 -48.14
N VAL A 473 4.41 27.60 -47.71
CA VAL A 473 4.21 27.11 -46.34
C VAL A 473 5.16 27.82 -45.38
N VAL A 474 6.43 27.99 -45.74
CA VAL A 474 7.38 28.75 -44.90
C VAL A 474 6.95 30.22 -44.78
N ALA A 475 6.44 30.83 -45.85
CA ALA A 475 5.86 32.17 -45.78
C ALA A 475 4.70 32.23 -44.76
N GLN A 476 3.82 31.23 -44.76
CA GLN A 476 2.75 31.10 -43.77
C GLN A 476 3.27 30.86 -42.33
N MET A 477 4.36 30.13 -42.14
CA MET A 477 4.99 29.93 -40.82
C MET A 477 5.55 31.25 -40.30
N ILE A 478 6.30 31.98 -41.14
CA ILE A 478 6.86 33.29 -40.81
C ILE A 478 5.74 34.26 -40.42
N SER A 479 4.64 34.30 -41.19
CA SER A 479 3.50 35.19 -40.90
C SER A 479 2.89 34.99 -39.50
N ARG A 480 2.89 33.74 -39.02
CA ARG A 480 2.38 33.38 -37.69
C ARG A 480 3.39 33.70 -36.58
N LEU A 481 4.69 33.65 -36.86
CA LEU A 481 5.78 33.95 -35.91
C LEU A 481 6.27 35.41 -35.93
N VAL A 482 5.67 36.32 -36.71
CA VAL A 482 6.16 37.72 -36.84
C VAL A 482 6.40 38.43 -35.50
N ASP A 483 5.71 38.04 -34.42
CA ASP A 483 5.90 38.67 -33.10
C ASP A 483 7.11 38.09 -32.31
N GLU A 484 7.78 37.04 -32.80
CA GLU A 484 8.95 36.34 -32.23
C GLU A 484 10.11 36.29 -33.27
N PRO A 485 10.84 37.41 -33.50
CA PRO A 485 11.77 37.52 -34.63
C PRO A 485 12.96 36.57 -34.56
N GLU A 486 13.44 36.20 -33.37
CA GLU A 486 14.55 35.26 -33.19
C GLU A 486 14.21 33.85 -33.69
N LEU A 487 12.96 33.40 -33.52
CA LEU A 487 12.50 32.10 -34.03
C LEU A 487 12.32 32.13 -35.55
N CYS A 488 11.91 33.25 -36.11
CA CYS A 488 11.85 33.44 -37.57
C CYS A 488 13.25 33.35 -38.18
N GLU A 489 14.23 34.04 -37.61
CA GLU A 489 15.63 34.00 -38.07
C GLU A 489 16.18 32.57 -38.04
N ALA A 490 15.96 31.84 -36.94
CA ALA A 490 16.38 30.44 -36.81
C ALA A 490 15.69 29.50 -37.81
N LEU A 491 14.41 29.70 -38.09
CA LEU A 491 13.67 28.93 -39.11
C LEU A 491 14.23 29.22 -40.51
N ILE A 492 14.46 30.51 -40.81
CA ILE A 492 15.02 30.96 -42.09
C ILE A 492 16.38 30.34 -42.30
N ASP A 493 17.28 30.35 -41.31
CA ASP A 493 18.62 29.76 -41.45
C ASP A 493 18.58 28.27 -41.79
N LYS A 494 17.62 27.56 -41.18
CA LYS A 494 17.50 26.10 -41.30
C LYS A 494 16.95 25.65 -42.65
N GLU A 495 15.95 26.33 -43.21
CA GLU A 495 15.29 25.90 -44.44
C GLU A 495 16.09 26.29 -45.69
N ASN A 496 16.25 25.39 -46.66
CA ASN A 496 16.97 25.67 -47.91
C ASN A 496 16.01 26.04 -49.05
N ILE A 497 15.29 27.15 -48.91
CA ILE A 497 14.25 27.57 -49.86
C ILE A 497 14.38 29.01 -50.33
N MET A 498 13.75 29.28 -51.47
CA MET A 498 13.54 30.61 -52.02
C MET A 498 12.06 30.97 -51.87
N ILE A 499 11.76 32.07 -51.17
CA ILE A 499 10.40 32.58 -50.99
C ILE A 499 9.91 33.18 -52.31
N SER A 500 8.81 32.61 -52.83
CA SER A 500 8.18 32.98 -54.10
C SER A 500 7.52 34.37 -54.04
N ASP A 501 6.75 34.61 -52.98
CA ASP A 501 6.04 35.86 -52.69
C ASP A 501 6.34 36.33 -51.25
N ILE A 502 7.05 37.44 -51.12
CA ILE A 502 7.45 37.99 -49.81
C ILE A 502 6.27 38.61 -49.04
N GLU A 503 5.18 39.01 -49.72
CA GLU A 503 4.00 39.56 -49.05
C GLU A 503 3.23 38.48 -48.28
N GLU A 504 3.31 37.21 -48.69
CA GLU A 504 2.71 36.09 -47.97
C GLU A 504 3.29 35.91 -46.57
N CYS A 505 4.55 36.30 -46.35
CA CYS A 505 5.19 36.30 -45.02
C CYS A 505 4.52 37.25 -44.02
N CYS A 506 3.61 38.11 -44.46
CA CYS A 506 2.93 39.11 -43.62
C CYS A 506 1.40 39.12 -43.81
N ARG A 507 0.85 38.13 -44.53
CA ARG A 507 -0.58 38.07 -44.86
C ARG A 507 -1.44 38.10 -43.59
N GLY A 508 -2.37 39.07 -43.50
CA GLY A 508 -3.33 39.18 -42.40
C GLY A 508 -2.91 40.02 -41.19
N LYS A 509 -1.68 40.56 -41.14
CA LYS A 509 -1.29 41.59 -40.15
C LYS A 509 -1.42 42.98 -40.79
N ALA A 510 -2.45 43.72 -40.39
CA ALA A 510 -2.92 44.95 -41.04
C ALA A 510 -1.92 46.13 -41.03
N ASP A 511 -0.81 46.04 -40.29
CA ASP A 511 0.19 47.10 -40.21
C ASP A 511 1.47 46.70 -40.97
N MET A 512 1.52 47.04 -42.26
CA MET A 512 2.79 47.17 -43.00
C MET A 512 3.63 48.25 -42.29
N GLY A 513 4.42 47.87 -41.29
CA GLY A 513 5.20 48.83 -40.50
C GLY A 513 5.76 48.35 -39.16
N LYS A 514 5.33 47.21 -38.62
CA LYS A 514 5.92 46.65 -37.39
C LYS A 514 7.44 46.44 -37.56
N TRP A 515 8.23 46.88 -36.58
CA TRP A 515 9.69 46.70 -36.53
C TRP A 515 10.13 45.26 -36.82
N ASN A 516 9.40 44.27 -36.32
CA ASN A 516 9.73 42.86 -36.54
C ASN A 516 9.58 42.43 -38.00
N VAL A 517 8.58 42.94 -38.74
CA VAL A 517 8.41 42.64 -40.17
C VAL A 517 9.61 43.15 -40.96
N LYS A 518 10.03 44.39 -40.64
CA LYS A 518 11.20 45.02 -41.24
C LYS A 518 12.47 44.19 -40.98
N ARG A 519 12.70 43.81 -39.72
CA ARG A 519 13.84 42.96 -39.31
C ARG A 519 13.86 41.62 -40.03
N ILE A 520 12.72 40.93 -40.16
CA ILE A 520 12.62 39.63 -40.84
C ILE A 520 12.90 39.76 -42.34
N TRP A 521 12.36 40.79 -43.00
CA TRP A 521 12.60 41.02 -44.43
C TRP A 521 14.06 41.42 -44.71
N ASP A 522 14.65 42.25 -43.85
CA ASP A 522 16.08 42.59 -43.91
C ASP A 522 16.93 41.30 -43.78
N TYR A 523 16.53 40.38 -42.90
CA TYR A 523 17.22 39.09 -42.71
C TYR A 523 17.08 38.13 -43.91
N LEU A 524 15.88 38.03 -44.50
CA LEU A 524 15.63 37.22 -45.70
C LEU A 524 16.46 37.68 -46.90
N LEU A 525 16.60 38.99 -47.08
CA LEU A 525 17.42 39.59 -48.13
C LEU A 525 18.91 39.32 -47.87
N LYS A 526 19.38 39.48 -46.63
CA LYS A 526 20.76 39.19 -46.23
C LYS A 526 21.16 37.73 -46.48
N GLN A 527 20.25 36.78 -46.22
CA GLN A 527 20.47 35.35 -46.45
C GLN A 527 20.19 34.92 -47.91
N LYS A 528 19.82 35.85 -48.80
CA LYS A 528 19.47 35.62 -50.21
C LYS A 528 18.35 34.60 -50.43
N LYS A 529 17.37 34.51 -49.52
CA LYS A 529 16.28 33.51 -49.57
C LYS A 529 15.00 34.05 -50.21
N VAL A 530 15.07 35.13 -50.98
CA VAL A 530 13.92 35.72 -51.71
C VAL A 530 14.09 35.49 -53.20
N GLN A 531 13.06 34.98 -53.87
CA GLN A 531 13.07 34.80 -55.32
C GLN A 531 13.11 36.17 -56.02
N LEU A 532 14.05 36.31 -56.94
CA LEU A 532 14.18 37.47 -57.81
C LEU A 532 12.94 37.61 -58.70
N SER A 533 12.07 38.55 -58.34
CA SER A 533 10.91 38.96 -59.13
C SER A 533 10.69 40.47 -58.96
N VAL A 534 10.18 41.13 -60.01
CA VAL A 534 9.85 42.57 -59.95
C VAL A 534 8.81 42.86 -58.86
N HIS A 535 7.91 41.91 -58.62
CA HIS A 535 6.94 41.96 -57.54
C HIS A 535 7.61 42.03 -56.16
N ASN A 536 8.47 41.06 -55.82
CA ASN A 536 9.14 41.00 -54.52
C ASN A 536 10.04 42.22 -54.27
N ILE A 537 10.76 42.69 -55.29
CA ILE A 537 11.62 43.89 -55.19
C ILE A 537 10.78 45.13 -54.89
N THR A 538 9.65 45.29 -55.58
CA THR A 538 8.74 46.43 -55.39
C THR A 538 8.09 46.39 -54.01
N SER A 539 7.71 45.21 -53.52
CA SER A 539 7.12 45.01 -52.20
C SER A 539 8.13 45.26 -51.08
N CYS A 540 9.35 44.71 -51.18
CA CYS A 540 10.47 45.02 -50.29
C CYS A 540 10.71 46.53 -50.21
N TYR A 541 10.75 47.23 -51.34
CA TYR A 541 10.97 48.67 -51.38
C TYR A 541 9.89 49.47 -50.66
N LYS A 542 8.62 49.12 -50.84
CA LYS A 542 7.49 49.79 -50.18
C LYS A 542 7.56 49.72 -48.65
N VAL A 543 8.03 48.61 -48.10
CA VAL A 543 8.06 48.37 -46.64
C VAL A 543 9.40 48.74 -46.01
N LEU A 544 10.52 48.47 -46.70
CA LEU A 544 11.87 48.67 -46.19
C LEU A 544 12.43 50.08 -46.48
N GLY A 545 11.97 50.72 -47.55
CA GLY A 545 12.57 51.94 -48.09
C GLY A 545 13.96 51.69 -48.68
N MET A 546 14.83 52.70 -48.61
CA MET A 546 16.23 52.66 -49.09
C MET A 546 17.21 52.19 -47.99
N ARG A 547 16.96 51.04 -47.38
CA ARG A 547 17.87 50.47 -46.37
C ARG A 547 19.07 49.76 -47.02
N GLU A 548 20.20 49.73 -46.32
CA GLU A 548 21.47 49.22 -46.87
C GLU A 548 21.35 47.76 -47.31
N GLU A 549 20.62 46.93 -46.58
CA GLU A 549 20.45 45.50 -46.86
C GLU A 549 19.73 45.23 -48.20
N LEU A 550 18.71 46.04 -48.51
CA LEU A 550 18.03 45.98 -49.80
C LEU A 550 18.94 46.50 -50.93
N MET A 551 19.68 47.58 -50.68
CA MET A 551 20.61 48.16 -51.65
C MET A 551 21.80 47.24 -51.96
N ASP A 552 22.27 46.48 -50.97
CA ASP A 552 23.36 45.53 -51.13
C ASP A 552 22.88 44.27 -51.86
N TYR A 553 21.68 43.76 -51.53
CA TYR A 553 21.05 42.68 -52.29
C TYR A 553 20.82 43.07 -53.77
N LEU A 554 20.32 44.28 -54.04
CA LEU A 554 20.12 44.79 -55.40
C LEU A 554 21.43 45.02 -56.17
N ARG A 555 22.50 45.44 -55.49
CA ARG A 555 23.82 45.62 -56.10
C ARG A 555 24.49 44.28 -56.44
N GLU A 556 24.37 43.29 -55.57
CA GLU A 556 24.93 41.95 -55.81
C GLU A 556 24.17 41.19 -56.90
N GLU A 557 22.85 41.36 -57.01
CA GLU A 557 22.00 40.68 -58.01
C GLU A 557 21.75 41.55 -59.27
N ALA A 558 22.46 42.66 -59.43
CA ALA A 558 22.22 43.67 -60.47
C ALA A 558 22.24 43.11 -61.91
N GLU A 559 23.14 42.15 -62.19
CA GLU A 559 23.20 41.49 -63.51
C GLU A 559 22.01 40.55 -63.76
N ASN A 560 21.51 39.89 -62.72
CA ASN A 560 20.38 38.98 -62.80
C ASN A 560 19.05 39.75 -62.93
N ILE A 561 18.93 40.91 -62.28
CA ILE A 561 17.73 41.75 -62.36
C ILE A 561 17.53 42.30 -63.76
N ARG A 562 18.60 42.65 -64.51
CA ARG A 562 18.50 43.12 -65.90
C ARG A 562 17.86 42.11 -66.85
N ASN A 563 17.86 40.82 -66.48
CA ASN A 563 17.30 39.73 -67.26
C ASN A 563 15.90 39.28 -66.80
N LEU A 564 15.30 39.95 -65.81
CA LEU A 564 13.96 39.61 -65.34
C LEU A 564 12.87 40.06 -66.34
N PRO A 565 11.74 39.32 -66.44
CA PRO A 565 10.55 39.84 -67.09
C PRO A 565 10.01 41.06 -66.31
N ASP A 566 9.49 42.06 -67.03
CA ASP A 566 8.83 43.27 -66.48
C ASP A 566 9.72 44.23 -65.66
N VAL A 567 11.04 44.22 -65.83
CA VAL A 567 12.00 45.14 -65.16
C VAL A 567 11.63 46.62 -65.35
N GLU A 568 10.96 46.94 -66.44
CA GLU A 568 10.41 48.26 -66.73
C GLU A 568 9.35 48.72 -65.72
N MET A 569 8.77 47.83 -64.91
CA MET A 569 7.79 48.18 -63.86
C MET A 569 8.42 48.50 -62.50
N LEU A 570 9.75 48.38 -62.33
CA LEU A 570 10.43 48.80 -61.10
C LEU A 570 10.32 50.33 -60.89
N PRO A 571 10.18 50.81 -59.64
CA PRO A 571 10.22 52.23 -59.30
C PRO A 571 11.45 52.94 -59.90
N VAL A 572 11.25 54.13 -60.45
CA VAL A 572 12.32 54.92 -61.13
C VAL A 572 13.51 55.16 -60.22
N GLU A 573 13.25 55.42 -58.93
CA GLU A 573 14.26 55.71 -57.91
C GLU A 573 15.17 54.50 -57.60
N LEU A 574 14.71 53.27 -57.84
CA LEU A 574 15.53 52.06 -57.72
C LEU A 574 16.37 51.83 -58.97
N LYS A 575 15.79 52.07 -60.16
CA LYS A 575 16.52 51.94 -61.43
C LYS A 575 17.69 52.91 -61.57
N GLU A 576 17.60 54.09 -60.96
CA GLU A 576 18.67 55.08 -60.97
C GLU A 576 19.86 54.73 -60.05
N ARG A 577 19.69 53.78 -59.12
CA ARG A 577 20.72 53.40 -58.13
C ARG A 577 21.26 51.97 -58.29
N MET A 578 20.71 51.20 -59.23
CA MET A 578 21.22 49.91 -59.71
C MET A 578 22.15 50.11 -60.91
#